data_AF-A0A942UYE8-F1
#
_entry.id   AF-A0A942UYE8-F1
#
_cell.length_a   1.000
_cell.length_b   1.000
_cell.length_c   1.000
_cell.angle_alpha   90.00
_cell.angle_beta   90.00
_cell.angle_gamma   90.00
#
_symmetry.space_group_name_H-M   'P 1'
#
loop_
_entity.id
_entity.type
_entity.pdbx_description
1 polymer ?
#
loop_
_entity_poly.entity_id
_entity_poly.type
_entity_poly.pdbx_seq_one_letter_code
_entity_poly.pdbx_strand_id
1 'polypeptide(L)'
;METIRILSPGERIKNLRKQLGIKQEELAGSKFSKNYISMFENNKRNINPINATYLADRINYISKEKEVDIYITASYLLKTESDMATEECNLIFEEVELNYNLTTTDKLHKIFTAIQIAKEYGLSNYYGRGLYLLGKLSLSNKIYHCAVTQFLDALDHFSRLNQISSVIETHKMLGITMLLKDDIDNAIIHLNLAESNVLELEKSKINNDIREEIAYYRALCYFNNNDIIRAQSILNKVDTHNEKIMVLKNKVKENLVS
;
A
#
# COMPACT_ATOMS: atom_id res chain seq x y z
N MET A 1 -8.81 -10.18 -18.42
CA MET A 1 -8.41 -10.25 -17.00
C MET A 1 -9.56 -10.91 -16.28
N GLU A 2 -9.30 -12.02 -15.59
CA GLU A 2 -10.33 -12.61 -14.71
C GLU A 2 -10.63 -11.59 -13.60
N THR A 3 -11.91 -11.25 -13.44
CA THR A 3 -12.36 -10.35 -12.39
C THR A 3 -12.19 -11.07 -11.05
N ILE A 4 -11.31 -10.57 -10.18
CA ILE A 4 -11.24 -11.04 -8.80
C ILE A 4 -12.57 -10.71 -8.14
N ARG A 5 -13.35 -11.74 -7.85
CA ARG A 5 -14.65 -11.61 -7.19
C ARG A 5 -14.47 -11.85 -5.69
N ILE A 6 -14.56 -10.79 -4.89
CA ILE A 6 -14.61 -10.93 -3.44
C ILE A 6 -15.96 -11.53 -3.05
N LEU A 7 -15.91 -12.60 -2.25
CA LEU A 7 -17.12 -13.30 -1.80
C LEU A 7 -17.70 -12.62 -0.55
N SER A 8 -19.01 -12.43 -0.55
CA SER A 8 -19.73 -11.99 0.64
C SER A 8 -19.64 -13.01 1.79
N PRO A 9 -19.99 -12.65 3.04
CA PRO A 9 -20.08 -13.60 4.15
C PRO A 9 -20.90 -14.86 3.85
N GLY A 10 -22.10 -14.69 3.29
CA GLY A 10 -22.95 -15.81 2.89
C GLY A 10 -22.35 -16.66 1.77
N GLU A 11 -21.76 -16.02 0.77
CA GLU A 11 -21.14 -16.72 -0.34
C GLU A 11 -19.90 -17.52 0.08
N ARG A 12 -19.14 -17.03 1.07
CA ARG A 12 -18.02 -17.77 1.65
C ARG A 12 -18.49 -19.04 2.36
N ILE A 13 -19.57 -18.98 3.15
CA ILE A 13 -20.18 -20.18 3.74
C ILE A 13 -20.58 -21.16 2.64
N LYS A 14 -21.28 -20.66 1.62
CA LYS A 14 -21.75 -21.49 0.50
C LYS A 14 -20.59 -22.14 -0.26
N ASN A 15 -19.50 -21.42 -0.45
CA ASN A 15 -18.29 -21.90 -1.10
C ASN A 15 -17.64 -23.01 -0.27
N LEU A 16 -17.38 -22.78 1.03
CA LEU A 16 -16.83 -23.77 1.95
C LEU A 16 -17.69 -25.04 2.01
N ARG A 17 -19.02 -24.88 2.09
CA ARG A 17 -19.96 -26.00 2.08
C ARG A 17 -19.83 -26.84 0.81
N LYS A 18 -19.70 -26.18 -0.35
CA LYS A 18 -19.53 -26.86 -1.64
C LYS A 18 -18.18 -27.55 -1.76
N GLN A 19 -17.10 -26.91 -1.28
CA GLN A 19 -15.76 -27.52 -1.23
C GLN A 19 -15.75 -28.79 -0.37
N LEU A 20 -16.46 -28.77 0.76
CA LEU A 20 -16.65 -29.95 1.62
C LEU A 20 -17.65 -30.98 1.06
N GLY A 21 -18.36 -30.67 -0.03
CA GLY A 21 -19.36 -31.54 -0.63
C GLY A 21 -20.49 -31.94 0.32
N ILE A 22 -20.93 -31.04 1.22
CA ILE A 22 -21.99 -31.31 2.19
C ILE A 22 -23.30 -30.58 1.86
N LYS A 23 -24.41 -31.12 2.35
CA LYS A 23 -25.74 -30.48 2.28
C LYS A 23 -25.88 -29.40 3.35
N GLN A 24 -26.87 -28.52 3.17
CA GLN A 24 -27.15 -27.44 4.14
C GLN A 24 -27.57 -28.01 5.50
N GLU A 25 -28.29 -29.13 5.51
CA GLU A 25 -28.69 -29.87 6.71
C GLU A 25 -27.48 -30.33 7.54
N GLU A 26 -26.43 -30.81 6.89
CA GLU A 26 -25.21 -31.31 7.56
C GLU A 26 -24.43 -30.15 8.22
N LEU A 27 -24.36 -29.01 7.55
CA LEU A 27 -23.76 -27.77 8.08
C LEU A 27 -24.62 -27.16 9.21
N ALA A 28 -25.94 -27.28 9.12
CA ALA A 28 -26.86 -26.75 10.12
C ALA A 28 -26.67 -27.44 11.49
N GLY A 29 -26.35 -28.73 11.47
CA GLY A 29 -26.14 -29.53 12.67
C GLY A 29 -27.36 -29.50 13.59
N SER A 30 -27.13 -29.42 14.90
CA SER A 30 -28.19 -29.31 15.90
C SER A 30 -28.64 -27.88 16.20
N LYS A 31 -27.84 -26.87 15.80
CA LYS A 31 -28.08 -25.46 16.20
C LYS A 31 -28.97 -24.70 15.24
N PHE A 32 -28.94 -25.04 13.95
CA PHE A 32 -29.67 -24.33 12.91
C PHE A 32 -30.63 -25.25 12.16
N SER A 33 -31.62 -24.67 11.49
CA SER A 33 -32.39 -25.37 10.47
C SER A 33 -31.70 -25.21 9.10
N LYS A 34 -32.00 -26.13 8.17
CA LYS A 34 -31.59 -26.00 6.76
C LYS A 34 -31.93 -24.63 6.18
N ASN A 35 -33.16 -24.16 6.45
CA ASN A 35 -33.63 -22.87 5.94
C ASN A 35 -32.79 -21.72 6.52
N TYR A 36 -32.37 -21.82 7.78
CA TYR A 36 -31.52 -20.81 8.41
C TYR A 36 -30.14 -20.73 7.76
N ILE A 37 -29.52 -21.87 7.43
CA ILE A 37 -28.28 -21.92 6.64
C ILE A 37 -28.49 -21.29 5.26
N SER A 38 -29.59 -21.63 4.58
CA SER A 38 -29.94 -21.01 3.29
C SER A 38 -30.08 -19.48 3.37
N MET A 39 -30.66 -18.96 4.46
CA MET A 39 -30.75 -17.52 4.68
C MET A 39 -29.36 -16.87 4.84
N PHE A 40 -28.43 -17.52 5.53
CA PHE A 40 -27.04 -17.04 5.60
C PHE A 40 -26.37 -17.07 4.23
N GLU A 41 -26.42 -18.19 3.52
CA GLU A 41 -25.74 -18.37 2.23
C GLU A 41 -26.18 -17.39 1.14
N ASN A 42 -27.41 -16.87 1.24
CA ASN A 42 -27.96 -15.91 0.30
C ASN A 42 -27.98 -14.47 0.86
N ASN A 43 -27.21 -14.20 1.93
CA ASN A 43 -27.12 -12.90 2.61
C ASN A 43 -28.47 -12.32 3.07
N LYS A 44 -29.51 -13.15 3.22
CA LYS A 44 -30.82 -12.73 3.76
C LYS A 44 -30.80 -12.56 5.27
N ARG A 45 -29.75 -13.04 5.94
CA ARG A 45 -29.53 -12.88 7.38
C ARG A 45 -28.05 -12.64 7.66
N ASN A 46 -27.76 -11.67 8.53
CA ASN A 46 -26.40 -11.41 8.97
C ASN A 46 -25.90 -12.49 9.93
N ILE A 47 -24.64 -12.87 9.78
CA ILE A 47 -23.96 -13.80 10.67
C ILE A 47 -23.40 -12.98 11.84
N ASN A 48 -23.87 -13.25 13.06
CA ASN A 48 -23.32 -12.64 14.26
C ASN A 48 -22.14 -13.47 14.81
N PRO A 49 -21.35 -12.95 15.76
CA PRO A 49 -20.19 -13.66 16.28
C PRO A 49 -20.49 -15.07 16.83
N ILE A 50 -21.60 -15.22 17.57
CA ILE A 50 -22.01 -16.52 18.15
C ILE A 50 -22.32 -17.56 17.06
N ASN A 51 -22.94 -17.12 15.97
CA ASN A 51 -23.25 -17.98 14.83
C ASN A 51 -22.00 -18.28 14.01
N ALA A 52 -21.12 -17.29 13.81
CA ALA A 52 -19.85 -17.46 13.12
C ALA A 52 -18.95 -18.48 13.82
N THR A 53 -18.82 -18.42 15.15
CA THR A 53 -18.06 -19.41 15.93
C THR A 53 -18.58 -20.82 15.70
N TYR A 54 -19.89 -21.02 15.86
CA TYR A 54 -20.48 -22.34 15.62
C TYR A 54 -20.24 -22.85 14.20
N LEU A 55 -20.43 -22.00 13.20
CA LEU A 55 -20.25 -22.38 11.80
C LEU A 55 -18.79 -22.71 11.49
N ALA A 56 -17.84 -21.94 12.01
CA ALA A 56 -16.41 -22.20 11.86
C ALA A 56 -16.01 -23.52 12.52
N ASP A 57 -16.43 -23.75 13.77
CA ASP A 57 -16.16 -25.02 14.48
C ASP A 57 -16.74 -26.21 13.72
N ARG A 58 -17.96 -26.05 13.18
CA ARG A 58 -18.63 -27.10 12.41
C ARG A 58 -17.93 -27.39 11.10
N ILE A 59 -17.51 -26.36 10.37
CA ILE A 59 -16.76 -26.49 9.11
C ILE A 59 -15.42 -27.17 9.38
N ASN A 60 -14.66 -26.73 10.39
CA ASN A 60 -13.37 -27.32 10.74
C ASN A 60 -13.51 -28.78 11.18
N TYR A 61 -14.55 -29.11 11.97
CA TYR A 61 -14.84 -30.48 12.37
C TYR A 61 -15.12 -31.37 11.15
N ILE A 62 -16.03 -30.95 10.26
CA ILE A 62 -16.35 -31.71 9.05
C ILE A 62 -15.13 -31.83 8.13
N SER A 63 -14.33 -30.77 8.01
CA SER A 63 -13.11 -30.78 7.22
C SER A 63 -12.14 -31.84 7.71
N LYS A 64 -11.96 -31.94 9.04
CA LYS A 64 -11.13 -32.98 9.66
C LYS A 64 -11.67 -34.38 9.43
N GLU A 65 -12.99 -34.59 9.59
CA GLU A 65 -13.63 -35.89 9.36
C GLU A 65 -13.53 -36.35 7.90
N LYS A 66 -13.51 -35.40 6.95
CA LYS A 66 -13.39 -35.68 5.51
C LYS A 66 -11.95 -35.62 4.98
N GLU A 67 -10.97 -35.41 5.84
CA GLU A 67 -9.55 -35.25 5.47
C GLU A 67 -9.33 -34.16 4.40
N VAL A 68 -10.12 -33.08 4.48
CA VAL A 68 -9.96 -31.88 3.64
C VAL A 68 -9.15 -30.85 4.42
N ASP A 69 -8.17 -30.24 3.76
CA ASP A 69 -7.33 -29.19 4.36
C ASP A 69 -8.02 -27.82 4.31
N ILE A 70 -9.08 -27.66 5.10
CA ILE A 70 -9.76 -26.39 5.33
C ILE A 70 -9.78 -26.12 6.83
N TYR A 71 -9.23 -24.97 7.21
CA TYR A 71 -9.33 -24.43 8.55
C TYR A 71 -9.71 -22.95 8.47
N ILE A 72 -10.77 -22.57 9.17
CA ILE A 72 -11.24 -21.19 9.24
C ILE A 72 -11.52 -20.76 10.68
N THR A 73 -11.50 -19.46 10.90
CA THR A 73 -11.89 -18.84 12.18
C THR A 73 -13.27 -18.20 12.07
N ALA A 74 -13.89 -17.91 13.22
CA ALA A 74 -15.11 -17.09 13.26
C ALA A 74 -14.91 -15.72 12.59
N SER A 75 -13.74 -15.10 12.79
CA SER A 75 -13.42 -13.79 12.22
C SER A 75 -13.45 -13.81 10.69
N TYR A 76 -13.01 -14.90 10.05
CA TYR A 76 -13.11 -15.05 8.61
C TYR A 76 -14.57 -14.86 8.14
N LEU A 77 -15.54 -15.53 8.77
CA LEU A 77 -16.95 -15.43 8.38
C LEU A 77 -17.60 -14.07 8.67
N LEU A 78 -17.01 -13.27 9.58
CA LEU A 78 -17.53 -11.96 9.97
C LEU A 78 -17.00 -10.82 9.11
N LYS A 79 -15.86 -10.99 8.43
CA LYS A 79 -15.27 -9.97 7.55
C LYS A 79 -16.28 -9.51 6.51
N THR A 80 -16.37 -8.22 6.29
CA THR A 80 -17.12 -7.64 5.19
C THR A 80 -16.39 -7.88 3.86
N GLU A 81 -17.05 -7.61 2.74
CA GLU A 81 -16.39 -7.60 1.43
C GLU A 81 -15.27 -6.56 1.38
N SER A 82 -15.46 -5.41 2.05
CA SER A 82 -14.42 -4.37 2.20
C SER A 82 -13.20 -4.89 2.97
N ASP A 83 -13.40 -5.65 4.05
CA ASP A 83 -12.28 -6.24 4.81
C ASP A 83 -11.51 -7.25 3.96
N MET A 84 -12.23 -8.09 3.21
CA MET A 84 -11.61 -9.06 2.29
C MET A 84 -10.85 -8.38 1.15
N ALA A 85 -11.44 -7.34 0.54
CA ALA A 85 -10.80 -6.54 -0.50
C ALA A 85 -9.53 -5.85 0.01
N THR A 86 -9.57 -5.36 1.26
CA THR A 86 -8.44 -4.75 1.96
C THR A 86 -7.29 -5.74 2.15
N GLU A 87 -7.59 -6.95 2.61
CA GLU A 87 -6.59 -8.02 2.78
C GLU A 87 -5.98 -8.44 1.44
N GLU A 88 -6.80 -8.60 0.41
CA GLU A 88 -6.34 -8.94 -0.93
C GLU A 88 -5.38 -7.87 -1.49
N CYS A 89 -5.73 -6.59 -1.34
CA CYS A 89 -4.84 -5.50 -1.75
C CYS A 89 -3.51 -5.53 -0.99
N ASN A 90 -3.53 -5.82 0.32
CA ASN A 90 -2.30 -5.92 1.11
C ASN A 90 -1.41 -7.08 0.63
N LEU A 91 -1.98 -8.26 0.41
CA LEU A 91 -1.24 -9.42 -0.10
C LEU A 91 -0.57 -9.10 -1.45
N ILE A 92 -1.31 -8.47 -2.36
CA ILE A 92 -0.79 -8.06 -3.66
C ILE A 92 0.36 -7.05 -3.51
N PHE A 93 0.20 -6.03 -2.67
CA PHE A 93 1.22 -5.01 -2.48
C PHE A 93 2.48 -5.57 -1.81
N GLU A 94 2.34 -6.40 -0.78
CA GLU A 94 3.45 -7.09 -0.13
C GLU A 94 4.23 -7.96 -1.13
N GLU A 95 3.52 -8.72 -1.97
CA GLU A 95 4.16 -9.54 -2.99
C GLU A 95 4.96 -8.69 -3.99
N VAL A 96 4.38 -7.58 -4.46
CA VAL A 96 5.05 -6.65 -5.40
C VAL A 96 6.30 -6.01 -4.78
N GLU A 97 6.26 -5.67 -3.49
CA GLU A 97 7.34 -5.01 -2.77
C GLU A 97 8.46 -5.96 -2.34
N LEU A 98 8.12 -7.20 -1.95
CA LEU A 98 9.06 -8.17 -1.38
C LEU A 98 9.60 -9.19 -2.39
N ASN A 99 8.85 -9.50 -3.47
CA ASN A 99 9.26 -10.49 -4.44
C ASN A 99 10.10 -9.86 -5.56
N TYR A 100 11.43 -9.91 -5.38
CA TYR A 100 12.41 -9.40 -6.34
C TYR A 100 12.46 -10.17 -7.67
N ASN A 101 11.90 -11.37 -7.74
CA ASN A 101 11.90 -12.20 -8.94
C ASN A 101 10.75 -11.87 -9.92
N LEU A 102 9.77 -11.06 -9.51
CA LEU A 102 8.67 -10.67 -10.39
C LEU A 102 9.16 -9.76 -11.53
N THR A 103 8.74 -10.07 -12.75
CA THR A 103 9.02 -9.20 -13.90
C THR A 103 8.26 -7.87 -13.77
N THR A 104 8.71 -6.82 -14.47
CA THR A 104 7.98 -5.54 -14.55
C THR A 104 6.53 -5.75 -14.99
N THR A 105 6.30 -6.64 -15.96
CA THR A 105 4.96 -6.95 -16.48
C THR A 105 4.08 -7.59 -15.40
N ASP A 106 4.63 -8.54 -14.63
CA ASP A 106 3.88 -9.18 -13.54
C ASP A 106 3.52 -8.18 -12.45
N LYS A 107 4.46 -7.29 -12.07
CA LYS A 107 4.20 -6.22 -11.12
C LYS A 107 3.11 -5.29 -11.61
N LEU A 108 3.14 -4.87 -12.87
CA LEU A 108 2.09 -4.04 -13.47
C LEU A 108 0.72 -4.72 -13.36
N HIS A 109 0.61 -5.98 -13.81
CA HIS A 109 -0.65 -6.72 -13.74
C HIS A 109 -1.20 -6.80 -12.32
N LYS A 110 -0.35 -7.14 -11.36
CA LYS A 110 -0.72 -7.22 -9.94
C LYS A 110 -1.19 -5.86 -9.40
N ILE A 111 -0.44 -4.79 -9.63
CA ILE A 111 -0.80 -3.45 -9.16
C ILE A 111 -2.14 -3.00 -9.78
N PHE A 112 -2.36 -3.22 -11.09
CA PHE A 112 -3.63 -2.88 -11.73
C PHE A 112 -4.81 -3.66 -11.15
N THR A 113 -4.62 -4.94 -10.82
CA THR A 113 -5.63 -5.74 -10.13
C THR A 113 -5.98 -5.14 -8.78
N ALA A 114 -4.99 -4.77 -7.95
CA ALA A 114 -5.25 -4.13 -6.66
C ALA A 114 -5.94 -2.77 -6.81
N ILE A 115 -5.58 -1.96 -7.81
CA ILE A 115 -6.25 -0.69 -8.12
C ILE A 115 -7.72 -0.92 -8.49
N GLN A 116 -8.00 -1.96 -9.28
CA GLN A 116 -9.37 -2.31 -9.66
C GLN A 116 -10.21 -2.70 -8.44
N ILE A 117 -9.67 -3.58 -7.58
CA ILE A 117 -10.32 -3.97 -6.32
C ILE A 117 -10.56 -2.74 -5.46
N ALA A 118 -9.54 -1.91 -5.24
CA ALA A 118 -9.65 -0.72 -4.41
C ALA A 118 -10.72 0.25 -4.94
N LYS A 119 -10.82 0.40 -6.26
CA LYS A 119 -11.86 1.23 -6.89
C LYS A 119 -13.26 0.66 -6.71
N GLU A 120 -13.42 -0.65 -6.92
CA GLU A 120 -14.72 -1.33 -6.80
C GLU A 120 -15.28 -1.26 -5.38
N TYR A 121 -14.42 -1.39 -4.37
CA TYR A 121 -14.81 -1.39 -2.96
C TYR A 121 -14.62 -0.04 -2.24
N GLY A 122 -14.31 1.04 -2.97
CA GLY A 122 -14.20 2.39 -2.39
C GLY A 122 -13.00 2.59 -1.45
N LEU A 123 -11.94 1.80 -1.58
CA LEU A 123 -10.76 1.80 -0.74
C LEU A 123 -9.74 2.88 -1.17
N SER A 124 -10.05 4.14 -0.92
CA SER A 124 -9.29 5.30 -1.45
C SER A 124 -7.79 5.29 -1.07
N ASN A 125 -7.43 4.87 0.14
CA ASN A 125 -6.02 4.75 0.56
C ASN A 125 -5.27 3.67 -0.23
N TYR A 126 -5.92 2.54 -0.50
CA TYR A 126 -5.34 1.44 -1.29
C TYR A 126 -5.22 1.81 -2.76
N TYR A 127 -6.19 2.56 -3.29
CA TYR A 127 -6.12 3.12 -4.63
C TYR A 127 -4.91 4.06 -4.78
N GLY A 128 -4.73 4.99 -3.83
CA GLY A 128 -3.55 5.86 -3.78
C GLY A 128 -2.23 5.08 -3.66
N ARG A 129 -2.18 4.03 -2.84
CA ARG A 129 -1.00 3.15 -2.72
C ARG A 129 -0.68 2.42 -4.03
N GLY A 130 -1.69 1.95 -4.75
CA GLY A 130 -1.50 1.34 -6.07
C GLY A 130 -0.87 2.32 -7.07
N LEU A 131 -1.39 3.55 -7.13
CA LEU A 131 -0.83 4.61 -7.98
C LEU A 131 0.60 4.97 -7.60
N TYR A 132 0.91 5.07 -6.30
CA TYR A 132 2.26 5.30 -5.81
C TYR A 132 3.24 4.20 -6.26
N LEU A 133 2.83 2.93 -6.20
CA LEU A 133 3.65 1.81 -6.66
C LEU A 133 3.83 1.82 -8.20
N LEU A 134 2.81 2.19 -8.96
CA LEU A 134 2.96 2.44 -10.41
C LEU A 134 3.99 3.54 -10.66
N GLY A 135 3.93 4.64 -9.91
CA GLY A 135 4.89 5.74 -9.98
C GLY A 135 6.33 5.27 -9.76
N LYS A 136 6.56 4.46 -8.72
CA LYS A 136 7.88 3.85 -8.45
C LYS A 136 8.35 2.97 -9.60
N LEU A 137 7.46 2.18 -10.19
CA LEU A 137 7.79 1.31 -11.32
C LEU A 137 8.08 2.11 -12.59
N SER A 138 7.30 3.14 -12.89
CA SER A 138 7.58 4.05 -14.00
C SER A 138 8.92 4.75 -13.83
N LEU A 139 9.23 5.21 -12.61
CA LEU A 139 10.50 5.85 -12.28
C LEU A 139 11.68 4.89 -12.49
N SER A 140 11.59 3.64 -12.00
CA SER A 140 12.67 2.67 -12.18
C SER A 140 12.93 2.33 -13.66
N ASN A 141 11.90 2.46 -14.50
CA ASN A 141 11.99 2.30 -15.96
C ASN A 141 12.30 3.61 -16.70
N LYS A 142 12.64 4.70 -15.98
CA LYS A 142 12.96 6.03 -16.51
C LYS A 142 11.83 6.69 -17.33
N ILE A 143 10.58 6.28 -17.10
CA ILE A 143 9.39 6.85 -17.71
C ILE A 143 8.90 8.00 -16.83
N TYR A 144 9.68 9.09 -16.78
CA TYR A 144 9.50 10.17 -15.80
C TYR A 144 8.13 10.86 -15.88
N HIS A 145 7.63 11.11 -17.09
CA HIS A 145 6.30 11.73 -17.26
C HIS A 145 5.19 10.90 -16.60
N CYS A 146 5.17 9.59 -16.85
CA CYS A 146 4.19 8.70 -16.24
C CYS A 146 4.36 8.62 -14.72
N ALA A 147 5.61 8.57 -14.23
CA ALA A 147 5.89 8.58 -12.80
C ALA A 147 5.33 9.83 -12.11
N VAL A 148 5.54 11.02 -12.70
CA VAL A 148 4.99 12.28 -12.18
C VAL A 148 3.47 12.23 -12.11
N THR A 149 2.78 11.86 -13.20
CA THR A 149 1.31 11.76 -13.20
C THR A 149 0.81 10.81 -12.11
N GLN A 150 1.40 9.62 -12.01
CA GLN A 150 1.00 8.61 -11.04
C GLN A 150 1.24 9.05 -9.59
N PHE A 151 2.35 9.74 -9.32
CA PHE A 151 2.61 10.28 -7.98
C PHE A 151 1.69 11.46 -7.63
N LEU A 152 1.37 12.34 -8.59
CA LEU A 152 0.39 13.42 -8.35
C LEU A 152 -1.00 12.87 -8.06
N ASP A 153 -1.44 11.85 -8.80
CA ASP A 153 -2.72 11.19 -8.53
C ASP A 153 -2.71 10.52 -7.14
N ALA A 154 -1.63 9.79 -6.79
CA ALA A 154 -1.49 9.20 -5.47
C ALA A 154 -1.53 10.26 -4.34
N LEU A 155 -0.87 11.40 -4.56
CA LEU A 155 -0.82 12.51 -3.62
C LEU A 155 -2.21 13.09 -3.33
N ASP A 156 -3.07 13.25 -4.34
CA ASP A 156 -4.45 13.73 -4.14
C ASP A 156 -5.22 12.80 -3.19
N HIS A 157 -5.11 11.48 -3.40
CA HIS A 157 -5.74 10.49 -2.53
C HIS A 157 -5.19 10.54 -1.10
N PHE A 158 -3.87 10.57 -0.92
CA PHE A 158 -3.26 10.61 0.42
C PHE A 158 -3.56 11.92 1.16
N SER A 159 -3.59 13.04 0.45
CA SER A 159 -3.87 14.35 1.04
C SER A 159 -5.30 14.44 1.54
N ARG A 160 -6.29 13.98 0.75
CA ARG A 160 -7.71 13.96 1.18
C ARG A 160 -7.97 13.09 2.41
N LEU A 161 -7.12 12.07 2.62
CA LEU A 161 -7.22 11.15 3.75
C LEU A 161 -6.33 11.54 4.93
N ASN A 162 -5.64 12.69 4.87
CA ASN A 162 -4.68 13.15 5.87
C ASN A 162 -3.60 12.10 6.21
N GLN A 163 -3.17 11.31 5.24
CA GLN A 163 -2.11 10.32 5.40
C GLN A 163 -0.73 10.97 5.28
N ILE A 164 -0.35 11.75 6.29
CA ILE A 164 0.82 12.64 6.23
C ILE A 164 2.12 11.90 5.87
N SER A 165 2.36 10.70 6.43
CA SER A 165 3.54 9.90 6.07
C SER A 165 3.59 9.56 4.58
N SER A 166 2.45 9.20 3.99
CA SER A 166 2.34 8.91 2.55
C SER A 166 2.48 10.17 1.70
N VAL A 167 1.98 11.32 2.19
CA VAL A 167 2.15 12.63 1.54
C VAL A 167 3.64 13.02 1.48
N ILE A 168 4.37 12.88 2.57
CA ILE A 168 5.82 13.16 2.65
C ILE A 168 6.58 12.29 1.65
N GLU A 169 6.35 10.98 1.69
CA GLU A 169 7.03 10.04 0.79
C GLU A 169 6.70 10.34 -0.67
N THR A 170 5.44 10.67 -0.99
CA THR A 170 5.04 10.99 -2.36
C THR A 170 5.66 12.29 -2.86
N HIS A 171 5.72 13.33 -2.02
CA HIS A 171 6.43 14.57 -2.35
C HIS A 171 7.94 14.35 -2.54
N LYS A 172 8.57 13.52 -1.70
CA LYS A 172 9.97 13.12 -1.87
C LYS A 172 10.17 12.45 -3.23
N MET A 173 9.32 11.49 -3.60
CA MET A 173 9.40 10.79 -4.89
C MET A 173 9.17 11.71 -6.09
N LEU A 174 8.23 12.67 -6.00
CA LEU A 174 8.04 13.71 -7.02
C LEU A 174 9.30 14.54 -7.20
N GLY A 175 9.89 15.01 -6.09
CA GLY A 175 11.13 15.77 -6.09
C GLY A 175 12.29 15.05 -6.76
N ILE A 176 12.50 13.78 -6.41
CA ILE A 176 13.52 12.92 -7.03
C ILE A 176 13.24 12.73 -8.53
N THR A 177 11.98 12.45 -8.90
CA THR A 177 11.58 12.23 -10.30
C THR A 177 11.83 13.47 -11.15
N MET A 178 11.54 14.66 -10.63
CA MET A 178 11.74 15.93 -11.32
C MET A 178 13.22 16.28 -11.45
N LEU A 179 14.02 16.04 -10.40
CA LEU A 179 15.47 16.19 -10.46
C LEU A 179 16.08 15.31 -11.55
N LEU A 180 15.64 14.06 -11.67
CA LEU A 180 16.11 13.13 -12.70
C LEU A 180 15.67 13.51 -14.12
N LYS A 181 14.68 14.40 -14.26
CA LYS A 181 14.21 14.96 -15.51
C LYS A 181 14.84 16.34 -15.80
N ASP A 182 15.83 16.75 -15.01
CA ASP A 182 16.46 18.08 -15.05
C ASP A 182 15.50 19.25 -14.78
N ASP A 183 14.36 18.99 -14.14
CA ASP A 183 13.39 20.00 -13.72
C ASP A 183 13.65 20.41 -12.26
N ILE A 184 14.76 21.15 -12.07
CA ILE A 184 15.31 21.48 -10.75
C ILE A 184 14.34 22.36 -9.94
N ASP A 185 13.65 23.30 -10.59
CA ASP A 185 12.74 24.22 -9.91
C ASP A 185 11.56 23.47 -9.27
N ASN A 186 10.91 22.56 -10.02
CA ASN A 186 9.83 21.76 -9.47
C ASN A 186 10.34 20.73 -8.45
N ALA A 187 11.55 20.20 -8.64
CA ALA A 187 12.17 19.32 -7.65
C ALA A 187 12.32 20.01 -6.28
N ILE A 188 12.80 21.27 -6.28
CA ILE A 188 12.94 22.08 -5.06
C ILE A 188 11.58 22.28 -4.37
N ILE A 189 10.53 22.60 -5.14
CA ILE A 189 9.18 22.81 -4.60
C ILE A 189 8.70 21.57 -3.85
N HIS A 190 8.72 20.40 -4.50
CA HIS A 190 8.20 19.19 -3.89
C HIS A 190 9.04 18.70 -2.71
N LEU A 191 10.37 18.83 -2.77
CA LEU A 191 11.21 18.45 -1.63
C LEU A 191 11.05 19.40 -0.44
N ASN A 192 10.80 20.69 -0.67
CA ASN A 192 10.47 21.63 0.40
C ASN A 192 9.09 21.32 1.02
N LEU A 193 8.10 20.90 0.21
CA LEU A 193 6.81 20.42 0.72
C LEU A 193 6.95 19.13 1.53
N ALA A 194 7.83 18.21 1.13
CA ALA A 194 8.13 17.03 1.93
C ALA A 194 8.71 17.43 3.30
N GLU A 195 9.70 18.33 3.33
CA GLU A 195 10.28 18.85 4.57
C GLU A 195 9.26 19.54 5.48
N SER A 196 8.38 20.40 4.93
CA SER A 196 7.40 21.11 5.75
C SER A 196 6.44 20.15 6.46
N ASN A 197 5.97 19.13 5.75
CA ASN A 197 5.12 18.08 6.33
C ASN A 197 5.87 17.23 7.37
N VAL A 198 7.18 17.02 7.20
CA VAL A 198 8.03 16.34 8.20
C VAL A 198 8.10 17.13 9.51
N LEU A 199 8.14 18.47 9.44
CA LEU A 199 8.20 19.34 10.62
C LEU A 199 6.87 19.37 11.38
N GLU A 200 5.75 19.17 10.69
CA GLU A 200 4.41 19.08 11.30
C GLU A 200 4.21 17.79 12.10
N LEU A 201 4.89 16.69 11.70
CA LEU A 201 4.91 15.46 12.49
C LEU A 201 5.92 15.59 13.64
N GLU A 202 5.45 15.36 14.88
CA GLU A 202 6.32 15.29 16.07
C GLU A 202 7.59 14.47 15.76
N LYS A 203 8.76 14.99 16.16
CA LYS A 203 10.10 14.43 15.83
C LYS A 203 10.25 12.92 16.12
N SER A 204 9.39 12.33 16.94
CA SER A 204 9.41 10.93 17.36
C SER A 204 8.74 9.94 16.40
N LYS A 205 7.96 10.39 15.40
CA LYS A 205 7.15 9.49 14.55
C LYS A 205 7.72 9.20 13.15
N ILE A 206 8.71 9.98 12.70
CA ILE A 206 9.33 9.81 11.38
C ILE A 206 10.73 9.20 11.55
N ASN A 207 11.05 8.23 10.70
CA ASN A 207 12.40 7.68 10.60
C ASN A 207 13.39 8.78 10.19
N ASN A 208 14.47 8.96 10.97
CA ASN A 208 15.55 9.91 10.66
C ASN A 208 16.08 9.72 9.24
N ASP A 209 16.12 8.48 8.73
CA ASP A 209 16.57 8.16 7.37
C ASP A 209 15.81 8.95 6.29
N ILE A 210 14.49 9.12 6.46
CA ILE A 210 13.64 9.85 5.49
C ILE A 210 14.01 11.33 5.48
N ARG A 211 14.26 11.91 6.66
CA ARG A 211 14.63 13.32 6.80
C ARG A 211 15.98 13.59 6.14
N GLU A 212 16.93 12.71 6.38
CA GLU A 212 18.27 12.78 5.80
C GLU A 212 18.23 12.65 4.28
N GLU A 213 17.40 11.75 3.75
CA GLU A 213 17.21 11.58 2.32
C GLU A 213 16.59 12.82 1.67
N ILE A 214 15.55 13.40 2.27
CA ILE A 214 14.96 14.66 1.81
C ILE A 214 15.99 15.78 1.84
N ALA A 215 16.74 15.94 2.93
CA ALA A 215 17.78 16.95 3.07
C ALA A 215 18.88 16.78 2.01
N TYR A 216 19.31 15.54 1.74
CA TYR A 216 20.28 15.23 0.69
C TYR A 216 19.81 15.70 -0.69
N TYR A 217 18.61 15.30 -1.12
CA TYR A 217 18.10 15.68 -2.44
C TYR A 217 17.84 17.18 -2.55
N ARG A 218 17.41 17.84 -1.47
CA ARG A 218 17.26 19.31 -1.45
C ARG A 218 18.59 20.00 -1.66
N ALA A 219 19.61 19.60 -0.90
CA ALA A 219 20.95 20.15 -1.04
C ALA A 219 21.51 19.91 -2.45
N LEU A 220 21.26 18.74 -3.03
CA LEU A 220 21.67 18.41 -4.39
C LEU A 220 20.98 19.32 -5.42
N CYS A 221 19.69 19.60 -5.27
CA CYS A 221 18.97 20.53 -6.15
C CYS A 221 19.54 21.95 -6.07
N TYR A 222 19.77 22.47 -4.86
CA TYR A 222 20.36 23.80 -4.70
C TYR A 222 21.79 23.88 -5.23
N PHE A 223 22.59 22.82 -5.03
CA PHE A 223 23.92 22.72 -5.61
C PHE A 223 23.88 22.76 -7.14
N ASN A 224 23.00 21.97 -7.76
CA ASN A 224 22.81 21.96 -9.22
C ASN A 224 22.26 23.30 -9.76
N ASN A 225 21.57 24.08 -8.93
CA ASN A 225 21.10 25.43 -9.26
C ASN A 225 22.11 26.54 -8.91
N ASN A 226 23.37 26.20 -8.65
CA ASN A 226 24.44 27.12 -8.22
C ASN A 226 24.18 27.90 -6.91
N ASP A 227 23.18 27.50 -6.11
CA ASP A 227 22.91 28.06 -4.79
C ASP A 227 23.69 27.27 -3.72
N ILE A 228 25.01 27.42 -3.79
CA ILE A 228 25.97 26.65 -2.98
C ILE A 228 25.79 26.94 -1.48
N ILE A 229 25.41 28.18 -1.12
CA ILE A 229 25.20 28.61 0.26
C ILE A 229 24.01 27.85 0.88
N ARG A 230 22.88 27.76 0.17
CA ARG A 230 21.73 27.00 0.69
C ARG A 230 22.02 25.51 0.76
N ALA A 231 22.70 24.96 -0.26
CA ALA A 231 23.14 23.57 -0.23
C ALA A 231 23.99 23.26 1.02
N GLN A 232 24.98 24.11 1.32
CA GLN A 232 25.82 23.98 2.52
C GLN A 232 25.00 24.08 3.82
N SER A 233 24.10 25.07 3.91
CA SER A 233 23.25 25.28 5.08
C SER A 233 22.39 24.06 5.42
N ILE A 234 21.85 23.40 4.41
CA ILE A 234 21.05 22.18 4.57
C ILE A 234 21.95 21.03 5.06
N LEU A 235 23.09 20.80 4.40
CA LEU A 235 23.99 19.69 4.74
C LEU A 235 24.59 19.80 6.14
N ASN A 236 24.83 21.03 6.63
CA ASN A 236 25.36 21.26 7.98
C ASN A 236 24.38 20.87 9.08
N LYS A 237 23.07 20.78 8.79
CA LYS A 237 22.04 20.36 9.75
C LYS A 237 21.85 18.85 9.83
N VAL A 238 22.60 18.09 9.01
CA VAL A 238 22.47 16.64 8.90
C VAL A 238 23.68 15.99 9.59
N ASP A 239 23.44 15.39 10.77
CA ASP A 239 24.42 14.72 11.62
C ASP A 239 24.62 13.25 11.22
N THR A 240 25.30 13.00 10.09
CA THR A 240 25.38 11.63 9.54
C THR A 240 26.71 11.34 8.85
N HIS A 241 27.06 10.05 8.86
CA HIS A 241 28.18 9.46 8.11
C HIS A 241 27.71 8.86 6.76
N ASN A 242 26.56 9.28 6.24
CA ASN A 242 26.08 8.78 4.95
C ASN A 242 27.06 9.22 3.85
N GLU A 243 27.61 8.24 3.12
CA GLU A 243 28.63 8.46 2.10
C GLU A 243 28.18 9.46 1.03
N LYS A 244 26.92 9.38 0.58
CA LYS A 244 26.38 10.32 -0.44
C LYS A 244 26.37 11.76 0.06
N ILE A 245 26.00 11.95 1.33
CA ILE A 245 25.97 13.27 1.97
C ILE A 245 27.40 13.80 2.14
N MET A 246 28.35 12.95 2.54
CA MET A 246 29.77 13.33 2.66
C MET A 246 30.37 13.74 1.32
N VAL A 247 30.11 12.97 0.26
CA VAL A 247 30.57 13.29 -1.11
C VAL A 247 30.03 14.65 -1.55
N LEU A 248 28.73 14.90 -1.33
CA LEU A 248 28.13 16.20 -1.68
C LEU A 248 28.68 17.34 -0.82
N LYS A 249 28.90 17.12 0.49
CA LYS A 249 29.55 18.09 1.39
C LYS A 249 30.93 18.50 0.88
N ASN A 250 31.73 17.56 0.38
CA ASN A 250 33.05 17.86 -0.18
C ASN A 250 32.97 18.69 -1.46
N LYS A 251 32.08 18.31 -2.41
CA LYS A 251 31.86 19.10 -3.64
C LYS A 251 31.43 20.53 -3.36
N VAL A 252 30.50 20.71 -2.41
CA VAL A 252 30.04 22.03 -1.97
C VAL A 252 31.20 22.86 -1.39
N LYS A 253 32.09 22.24 -0.58
CA LYS A 253 33.25 22.93 -0.01
C LYS A 253 34.26 23.36 -1.08
N GLU A 254 34.55 22.50 -2.06
CA GLU A 254 35.47 22.82 -3.15
C GLU A 254 34.99 24.06 -3.95
N ASN A 255 33.69 24.13 -4.24
CA ASN A 255 33.08 25.24 -4.99
C ASN A 255 32.98 26.56 -4.18
N LEU A 256 33.13 26.52 -2.86
CA LEU A 256 33.17 27.72 -2.03
C LEU A 256 34.58 28.33 -1.91
N VAL A 257 35.60 27.55 -2.25
CA VAL A 257 37.02 27.95 -2.17
C VAL A 257 37.58 28.37 -3.54
N SER A 258 36.92 27.97 -4.64
CA SER A 258 37.18 28.40 -6.02
C SER A 258 36.54 29.75 -6.35
#